data_AF-A0A2J7ZTD9-F1
#
_entry.id   AF-A0A2J7ZTD9-F1
#
_cell.length_a   1.000
_cell.length_b   1.000
_cell.length_c   1.000
_cell.angle_alpha   90.00
_cell.angle_beta   90.00
_cell.angle_gamma   90.00
#
_symmetry.space_group_name_H-M   'P 1'
#
loop_
_entity.id
_entity.type
_entity.pdbx_description
1 polymer ?
#
loop_
_entity_poly.entity_id
_entity_poly.type
_entity_poly.pdbx_seq_one_letter_code
_entity_poly.pdbx_strand_id
1 'polypeptide(L)'
;MSFKTGDEWRRQKELEEARKAGLAPAEVDENGKEINPHIPQYMTTAPWYLNSDKPTLKHQRNWNEKKDGSQWYDRGVKTFQATKWRKGACENCGAITHKTKDCLERPREKGAKFTNKNIAADEKVEELQLAGFESKRDRWNGYDSKEYSRVVDRFEQLDDLRKEMKKKEQLDILHKSVAVEEVAGVGGEAAEGGAIDDDETKIKEEEEAGFGEVKKRVRTAGGGGTGSVRNLRIREDTAKYLLNLDPNSAYYDPKSRSMREDPQPDKPMSEKTFQGDNFVRNGGEHSAWQSLTMHSIEAHEKGLDVHMQANPSLAEMLYKQFKEKKDVLEVDAAMRKLEERERAALEGDRSKRKYHSVEDAGGEHVSAEEMEAYRIKKGRGDDPLAVLEQAKAAGAAAGTDGYELL
;
A
#
# COMPACT_ATOMS: atom_id res chain seq x y z
N MET A 1 -40.68 -33.06 -3.51
CA MET A 1 -39.77 -33.52 -4.60
C MET A 1 -40.60 -33.65 -5.86
N SER A 2 -40.46 -32.71 -6.80
CA SER A 2 -41.12 -32.80 -8.11
C SER A 2 -40.35 -33.79 -8.98
N PHE A 3 -41.03 -34.77 -9.59
CA PHE A 3 -40.42 -35.63 -10.59
C PHE A 3 -40.00 -34.77 -11.78
N LYS A 4 -38.70 -34.73 -12.07
CA LYS A 4 -38.17 -34.05 -13.27
C LYS A 4 -38.38 -34.97 -14.47
N THR A 5 -38.85 -34.41 -15.58
CA THR A 5 -38.98 -35.18 -16.84
C THR A 5 -37.59 -35.50 -17.40
N GLY A 6 -37.46 -36.56 -18.23
CA GLY A 6 -36.17 -36.96 -18.81
C GLY A 6 -35.52 -35.87 -19.68
N ASP A 7 -36.34 -34.99 -20.28
CA ASP A 7 -35.88 -33.81 -21.01
C ASP A 7 -35.34 -32.73 -20.07
N GLU A 8 -35.99 -32.50 -18.92
CA GLU A 8 -35.52 -31.55 -17.90
C GLU A 8 -34.19 -31.99 -17.27
N TRP A 9 -34.00 -33.31 -17.05
CA TRP A 9 -32.74 -33.83 -16.54
C TRP A 9 -31.59 -33.65 -17.53
N ARG A 10 -31.84 -33.92 -18.83
CA ARG A 10 -30.86 -33.64 -19.90
C ARG A 10 -30.52 -32.16 -19.98
N ARG A 11 -31.53 -31.29 -19.98
CA ARG A 11 -31.34 -29.83 -19.97
C ARG A 11 -30.53 -29.37 -18.76
N GLN A 12 -30.79 -29.90 -17.56
CA GLN A 12 -30.04 -29.55 -16.36
C GLN A 12 -28.57 -29.97 -16.48
N LYS A 13 -28.30 -31.18 -16.99
CA LYS A 13 -26.94 -31.67 -17.17
C LYS A 13 -26.15 -30.86 -18.21
N GLU A 14 -26.78 -30.56 -19.35
CA GLU A 14 -26.19 -29.70 -20.38
C GLU A 14 -25.91 -28.29 -19.85
N LEU A 15 -26.80 -27.77 -19.00
CA LEU A 15 -26.63 -26.47 -18.37
C LEU A 15 -25.51 -26.49 -17.31
N GLU A 16 -25.37 -27.57 -16.53
CA GLU A 16 -24.25 -27.77 -15.61
C GLU A 16 -22.91 -27.90 -16.37
N GLU A 17 -22.88 -28.61 -17.50
CA GLU A 17 -21.70 -28.71 -18.36
C GLU A 17 -21.34 -27.36 -19.00
N ALA A 18 -22.34 -26.60 -19.47
CA ALA A 18 -22.14 -25.24 -19.97
C ALA A 18 -21.62 -24.29 -18.88
N ARG A 19 -22.12 -24.41 -17.65
CA ARG A 19 -21.61 -23.64 -16.49
C ARG A 19 -20.19 -24.02 -16.14
N LYS A 20 -19.86 -25.32 -16.16
CA LYS A 20 -18.51 -25.82 -15.92
C LYS A 20 -17.53 -25.37 -17.02
N ALA A 21 -18.02 -25.18 -18.24
CA ALA A 21 -17.27 -24.60 -19.35
C ALA A 21 -17.20 -23.06 -19.31
N GLY A 22 -17.88 -22.39 -18.37
CA GLY A 22 -17.93 -20.93 -18.28
C GLY A 22 -18.81 -20.25 -19.33
N LEU A 23 -19.62 -21.01 -20.09
CA LEU A 23 -20.53 -20.51 -21.12
C LEU A 23 -21.86 -20.01 -20.52
N ALA A 24 -22.25 -20.55 -19.37
CA ALA A 24 -23.48 -20.19 -18.65
C ALA A 24 -23.16 -19.62 -17.26
N PRO A 25 -23.97 -18.66 -16.77
CA PRO A 25 -23.76 -18.08 -15.44
C PRO A 25 -23.96 -19.12 -14.33
N ALA A 26 -23.20 -18.96 -13.25
CA ALA A 26 -23.27 -19.81 -12.07
C ALA A 26 -24.66 -19.77 -11.40
N GLU A 27 -24.98 -20.82 -10.63
CA GLU A 27 -26.19 -20.77 -9.78
C GLU A 27 -26.00 -19.75 -8.67
N VAL A 28 -27.04 -18.98 -8.38
CA VAL A 28 -27.03 -18.00 -7.29
C VAL A 28 -27.80 -18.56 -6.10
N ASP A 29 -27.20 -18.52 -4.92
CA ASP A 29 -27.82 -18.94 -3.67
C ASP A 29 -28.90 -17.94 -3.19
N GLU A 30 -29.59 -18.27 -2.11
CA GLU A 30 -30.61 -17.41 -1.49
C GLU A 30 -30.08 -16.05 -1.00
N ASN A 31 -28.76 -15.93 -0.77
CA ASN A 31 -28.10 -14.72 -0.30
C ASN A 31 -27.43 -13.93 -1.43
N GLY A 32 -27.64 -14.31 -2.70
CA GLY A 32 -27.02 -13.65 -3.85
C GLY A 32 -25.57 -14.06 -4.13
N LYS A 33 -25.05 -15.12 -3.49
CA LYS A 33 -23.71 -15.66 -3.72
C LYS A 33 -23.72 -16.72 -4.81
N GLU A 34 -22.77 -16.61 -5.71
CA GLU A 34 -22.57 -17.59 -6.78
C GLU A 34 -22.02 -18.91 -6.22
N ILE A 35 -22.68 -20.01 -6.56
CA ILE A 35 -22.25 -21.37 -6.27
C ILE A 35 -21.33 -21.80 -7.41
N ASN A 36 -20.06 -22.07 -7.06
CA ASN A 36 -19.08 -22.51 -8.03
C ASN A 36 -19.55 -23.82 -8.75
N PRO A 37 -19.71 -23.82 -10.09
CA PRO A 37 -20.17 -24.99 -10.85
C PRO A 37 -19.26 -26.22 -10.78
N HIS A 38 -18.01 -26.06 -10.34
CA HIS A 38 -17.06 -27.15 -10.17
C HIS A 38 -17.23 -27.89 -8.83
N ILE A 39 -18.09 -27.41 -7.92
CA ILE A 39 -18.43 -28.15 -6.70
C ILE A 39 -19.27 -29.38 -7.10
N PRO A 40 -18.88 -30.60 -6.70
CA PRO A 40 -19.61 -31.79 -7.09
C PRO A 40 -21.04 -31.78 -6.53
N GLN A 41 -21.97 -32.37 -7.29
CA GLN A 41 -23.42 -32.32 -7.02
C GLN A 41 -23.81 -32.80 -5.62
N TYR A 42 -23.11 -33.79 -5.06
CA TYR A 42 -23.40 -34.30 -3.71
C TYR A 42 -23.06 -33.32 -2.58
N MET A 43 -22.22 -32.31 -2.83
CA MET A 43 -21.93 -31.23 -1.87
C MET A 43 -22.87 -30.04 -2.03
N THR A 44 -23.38 -29.78 -3.24
CA THR A 44 -24.30 -28.66 -3.51
C THR A 44 -25.75 -29.01 -3.17
N THR A 45 -26.13 -30.27 -3.31
CA THR A 45 -27.48 -30.75 -3.00
C THR A 45 -27.69 -30.80 -1.49
N ALA A 46 -28.54 -29.89 -0.99
CA ALA A 46 -28.91 -29.91 0.41
C ALA A 46 -29.76 -31.15 0.74
N PRO A 47 -29.42 -31.91 1.78
CA PRO A 47 -30.19 -33.07 2.20
C PRO A 47 -31.63 -32.71 2.58
N TRP A 48 -32.56 -33.65 2.37
CA TRP A 48 -34.00 -33.44 2.59
C TRP A 48 -34.36 -32.95 4.00
N TYR A 49 -33.62 -33.33 5.04
CA TYR A 49 -33.89 -32.93 6.43
C TYR A 49 -33.56 -31.46 6.73
N LEU A 50 -32.88 -30.76 5.81
CA LEU A 50 -32.60 -29.32 5.90
C LEU A 50 -33.66 -28.47 5.20
N ASN A 51 -34.68 -29.06 4.56
CA ASN A 51 -35.84 -28.39 3.93
C ASN A 51 -35.48 -27.10 3.17
N SER A 52 -34.44 -27.16 2.31
CA SER A 52 -34.09 -26.04 1.43
C SER A 52 -34.63 -26.31 0.05
N ASP A 53 -35.57 -25.47 -0.39
CA ASP A 53 -36.18 -25.55 -1.72
C ASP A 53 -35.28 -24.95 -2.82
N LYS A 54 -34.24 -24.19 -2.43
CA LYS A 54 -33.30 -23.52 -3.32
C LYS A 54 -31.88 -24.09 -3.17
N PRO A 55 -31.06 -24.07 -4.25
CA PRO A 55 -29.64 -24.44 -4.16
C PRO A 55 -28.92 -23.58 -3.10
N THR A 56 -28.33 -24.22 -2.10
CA THR A 56 -27.66 -23.52 -1.00
C THR A 56 -26.51 -24.32 -0.42
N LEU A 57 -25.40 -23.62 -0.11
CA LEU A 57 -24.23 -24.18 0.56
C LEU A 57 -24.26 -23.95 2.09
N LYS A 58 -25.38 -23.47 2.65
CA LYS A 58 -25.53 -23.22 4.09
C LYS A 58 -25.30 -24.47 4.93
N HIS A 59 -25.71 -25.64 4.43
CA HIS A 59 -25.57 -26.92 5.13
C HIS A 59 -24.12 -27.41 5.27
N GLN A 60 -23.20 -26.90 4.45
CA GLN A 60 -21.76 -27.19 4.55
C GLN A 60 -21.04 -26.24 5.53
N ARG A 61 -21.71 -25.17 5.98
CA ARG A 61 -21.12 -24.26 6.98
C ARG A 61 -21.13 -24.92 8.35
N ASN A 62 -20.15 -24.57 9.18
CA ASN A 62 -20.08 -25.10 10.53
C ASN A 62 -21.33 -24.69 11.34
N TRP A 63 -22.10 -25.67 11.80
CA TRP A 63 -23.34 -25.45 12.55
C TRP A 63 -23.09 -25.24 14.06
N ASN A 64 -21.93 -25.69 14.56
CA ASN A 64 -21.56 -25.68 15.97
C ASN A 64 -20.21 -24.99 16.19
N GLU A 65 -20.14 -23.71 15.85
CA GLU A 65 -18.97 -22.91 16.20
C GLU A 65 -18.97 -22.63 17.71
N LYS A 66 -18.25 -23.47 18.47
CA LYS A 66 -18.00 -23.20 19.89
C LYS A 66 -16.97 -22.08 19.98
N LYS A 67 -17.41 -20.89 20.37
CA LYS A 67 -16.50 -19.80 20.69
C LYS A 67 -15.90 -20.06 22.07
N ASP A 68 -14.57 -20.18 22.11
CA ASP A 68 -13.86 -20.23 23.38
C ASP A 68 -13.98 -18.84 24.05
N GLY A 69 -14.47 -18.83 25.29
CA GLY A 69 -14.47 -17.61 26.11
C GLY A 69 -13.06 -17.33 26.62
N SER A 70 -12.69 -16.05 26.71
CA SER A 70 -11.43 -15.61 27.32
C SER A 70 -11.47 -15.63 28.86
N GLN A 71 -12.51 -16.22 29.45
CA GLN A 71 -12.73 -16.23 30.89
C GLN A 71 -11.99 -17.40 31.52
N TRP A 72 -11.24 -17.10 32.58
CA TRP A 72 -10.55 -18.08 33.42
C TRP A 72 -11.12 -18.06 34.83
N TYR A 73 -10.84 -19.10 35.62
CA TYR A 73 -11.38 -19.24 36.97
C TYR A 73 -10.99 -18.04 37.85
N ASP A 74 -11.97 -17.47 38.56
CA ASP A 74 -11.76 -16.43 39.55
C ASP A 74 -10.99 -16.96 40.77
N ARG A 75 -9.66 -16.87 40.73
CA ARG A 75 -8.80 -17.37 41.83
C ARG A 75 -8.84 -16.45 43.04
N GLY A 76 -9.12 -17.03 44.20
CA GLY A 76 -9.03 -16.32 45.49
C GLY A 76 -10.21 -15.40 45.81
N VAL A 77 -11.24 -15.36 44.96
CA VAL A 77 -12.45 -14.57 45.20
C VAL A 77 -13.33 -15.28 46.23
N LYS A 78 -13.65 -14.56 47.30
CA LYS A 78 -14.52 -15.00 48.40
C LYS A 78 -15.87 -14.33 48.26
N THR A 79 -16.95 -15.09 48.50
CA THR A 79 -18.33 -14.61 48.34
C THR A 79 -18.91 -14.12 49.66
N PHE A 80 -19.21 -15.03 50.58
CA PHE A 80 -19.90 -14.71 51.83
C PHE A 80 -19.18 -15.32 53.03
N GLN A 81 -19.00 -14.53 54.10
CA GLN A 81 -18.39 -15.00 55.35
C GLN A 81 -19.45 -15.13 56.45
N ALA A 82 -19.61 -16.35 56.98
CA ALA A 82 -20.48 -16.59 58.13
C ALA A 82 -19.81 -16.16 59.44
N THR A 83 -20.62 -15.73 60.39
CA THR A 83 -20.20 -15.53 61.79
C THR A 83 -20.46 -16.76 62.67
N LYS A 84 -21.30 -17.69 62.22
CA LYS A 84 -21.62 -18.96 62.90
C LYS A 84 -21.57 -20.12 61.93
N TRP A 85 -21.20 -21.30 62.44
CA TRP A 85 -21.14 -22.51 61.62
C TRP A 85 -22.53 -22.87 61.09
N ARG A 86 -22.63 -23.12 59.79
CA ARG A 86 -23.88 -23.49 59.11
C ARG A 86 -23.93 -24.99 58.88
N LYS A 87 -25.13 -25.57 58.92
CA LYS A 87 -25.33 -27.00 58.63
C LYS A 87 -24.90 -27.29 57.18
N GLY A 88 -24.05 -28.29 57.00
CA GLY A 88 -23.48 -28.65 55.69
C GLY A 88 -22.15 -27.94 55.37
N ALA A 89 -21.70 -27.01 56.21
CA ALA A 89 -20.38 -26.42 56.09
C ALA A 89 -19.28 -27.35 56.63
N CYS A 90 -18.06 -27.17 56.14
CA CYS A 90 -16.87 -27.88 56.59
C CYS A 90 -16.74 -27.78 58.11
N GLU A 91 -16.53 -28.92 58.78
CA GLU A 91 -16.44 -28.98 60.24
C GLU A 91 -15.16 -28.33 60.77
N ASN A 92 -14.11 -28.24 59.94
CA ASN A 92 -12.83 -27.65 60.28
C ASN A 92 -12.85 -26.11 60.17
N CYS A 93 -13.09 -25.57 58.97
CA CYS A 93 -12.98 -24.14 58.67
C CYS A 93 -14.32 -23.38 58.66
N GLY A 94 -15.45 -24.07 58.46
CA GLY A 94 -16.79 -23.47 58.44
C GLY A 94 -17.26 -22.90 57.09
N ALA A 95 -16.50 -23.08 56.00
CA ALA A 95 -16.95 -22.76 54.63
C ALA A 95 -17.88 -23.85 54.08
N ILE A 96 -18.85 -23.48 53.23
CA ILE A 96 -19.83 -24.41 52.65
C ILE A 96 -19.40 -25.04 51.31
N THR A 97 -18.34 -24.51 50.69
CA THR A 97 -17.92 -24.89 49.34
C THR A 97 -17.25 -26.26 49.23
N HIS A 98 -16.68 -26.77 50.33
CA HIS A 98 -15.94 -28.02 50.34
C HIS A 98 -16.20 -28.84 51.62
N LYS A 99 -15.81 -30.12 51.57
CA LYS A 99 -15.91 -31.05 52.70
C LYS A 99 -14.64 -30.98 53.57
N THR A 100 -14.70 -31.54 54.77
CA THR A 100 -13.58 -31.57 55.72
C THR A 100 -12.30 -32.19 55.17
N LYS A 101 -12.40 -33.20 54.31
CA LYS A 101 -11.26 -33.89 53.70
C LYS A 101 -10.53 -33.03 52.66
N ASP A 102 -11.26 -32.16 51.97
CA ASP A 102 -10.75 -31.31 50.89
C ASP A 102 -10.51 -29.87 51.40
N CYS A 103 -10.40 -29.71 52.73
CA CYS A 103 -10.23 -28.42 53.38
C CYS A 103 -8.80 -27.90 53.17
N LEU A 104 -8.68 -26.71 52.58
CA LEU A 104 -7.40 -26.03 52.35
C LEU A 104 -6.80 -25.44 53.65
N GLU A 105 -7.63 -25.20 54.65
CA GLU A 105 -7.20 -24.74 55.97
C GLU A 105 -6.61 -25.89 56.79
N ARG A 106 -5.55 -25.57 57.55
CA ARG A 106 -4.88 -26.54 58.43
C ARG A 106 -5.89 -27.26 59.34
N PRO A 107 -5.84 -28.60 59.46
CA PRO A 107 -6.70 -29.35 60.37
C PRO A 107 -6.58 -28.84 61.81
N ARG A 108 -7.70 -28.44 62.41
CA ARG A 108 -7.79 -27.96 63.80
C ARG A 108 -8.16 -29.11 64.73
N GLU A 109 -7.62 -29.09 65.95
CA GLU A 109 -7.98 -30.06 66.99
C GLU A 109 -9.46 -29.94 67.40
N LYS A 110 -9.95 -28.70 67.52
CA LYS A 110 -11.37 -28.38 67.69
C LYS A 110 -11.84 -27.55 66.51
N GLY A 111 -12.58 -28.18 65.60
CA GLY A 111 -13.06 -27.53 64.37
C GLY A 111 -14.05 -26.38 64.61
N ALA A 112 -14.31 -25.59 63.58
CA ALA A 112 -15.27 -24.49 63.57
C ALA A 112 -16.70 -24.95 63.95
N LYS A 113 -17.05 -26.22 63.71
CA LYS A 113 -18.36 -26.81 64.11
C LYS A 113 -18.66 -26.67 65.60
N PHE A 114 -17.65 -26.86 66.44
CA PHE A 114 -17.80 -26.83 67.90
C PHE A 114 -17.46 -25.48 68.51
N THR A 115 -16.55 -24.73 67.89
CA THR A 115 -15.99 -23.50 68.47
C THR A 115 -16.62 -22.23 67.92
N ASN A 116 -17.25 -22.26 66.74
CA ASN A 116 -17.74 -21.08 65.99
C ASN A 116 -16.70 -19.96 65.82
N LYS A 117 -15.41 -20.26 66.02
CA LYS A 117 -14.32 -19.28 65.95
C LYS A 117 -13.58 -19.44 64.62
N ASN A 118 -13.16 -18.31 64.04
CA ASN A 118 -12.38 -18.23 62.81
C ASN A 118 -13.03 -19.00 61.63
N ILE A 119 -14.22 -18.55 61.23
CA ILE A 119 -14.95 -19.10 60.09
C ILE A 119 -14.38 -18.54 58.78
N ALA A 120 -13.99 -19.43 57.87
CA ALA A 120 -13.54 -19.08 56.55
C ALA A 120 -14.71 -18.56 55.70
N ALA A 121 -14.42 -17.65 54.76
CA ALA A 121 -15.41 -17.23 53.78
C ALA A 121 -15.64 -18.32 52.73
N ASP A 122 -16.85 -18.34 52.16
CA ASP A 122 -17.23 -19.26 51.11
C ASP A 122 -16.54 -18.86 49.79
N GLU A 123 -16.02 -19.84 49.05
CA GLU A 123 -15.35 -19.64 47.75
C GLU A 123 -16.38 -19.50 46.61
N LYS A 124 -15.98 -18.92 45.48
CA LYS A 124 -16.80 -18.93 44.26
C LYS A 124 -16.46 -20.20 43.46
N VAL A 125 -17.39 -21.14 43.35
CA VAL A 125 -17.22 -22.34 42.53
C VAL A 125 -17.80 -22.06 41.14
N GLU A 126 -16.96 -22.11 40.11
CA GLU A 126 -17.34 -21.88 38.72
C GLU A 126 -17.00 -23.11 37.88
N GLU A 127 -17.89 -23.48 36.96
CA GLU A 127 -17.61 -24.49 35.93
C GLU A 127 -17.38 -23.78 34.59
N LEU A 128 -16.12 -23.70 34.17
CA LEU A 128 -15.77 -23.10 32.89
C LEU A 128 -15.69 -24.17 31.80
N GLN A 129 -16.49 -24.00 30.76
CA GLN A 129 -16.45 -24.86 29.57
C GLN A 129 -15.42 -24.33 28.56
N LEU A 130 -14.15 -24.68 28.77
CA LEU A 130 -13.09 -24.47 27.79
C LEU A 130 -13.24 -25.55 26.70
N ALA A 131 -13.56 -25.18 25.46
CA ALA A 131 -13.82 -26.16 24.40
C ALA A 131 -12.53 -26.58 23.69
N GLY A 132 -11.62 -25.64 23.45
CA GLY A 132 -10.34 -25.87 22.75
C GLY A 132 -9.25 -26.58 23.58
N PHE A 133 -8.37 -27.33 22.89
CA PHE A 133 -7.16 -27.92 23.48
C PHE A 133 -6.16 -26.84 23.89
N GLU A 134 -5.95 -25.85 23.03
CA GLU A 134 -5.07 -24.70 23.28
C GLU A 134 -5.60 -23.89 24.48
N SER A 135 -6.90 -23.60 24.50
CA SER A 135 -7.55 -22.89 25.60
C SER A 135 -7.35 -23.57 26.97
N LYS A 136 -7.34 -24.90 27.04
CA LYS A 136 -7.08 -25.62 28.32
C LYS A 136 -5.62 -25.62 28.74
N ARG A 137 -4.70 -25.57 27.78
CA ARG A 137 -3.25 -25.75 28.00
C ARG A 137 -2.46 -24.45 27.91
N ASP A 138 -3.13 -23.34 27.65
CA ASP A 138 -2.47 -22.05 27.63
C ASP A 138 -1.85 -21.77 28.99
N ARG A 139 -0.54 -21.53 28.97
CA ARG A 139 0.26 -21.20 30.15
C ARG A 139 -0.16 -19.87 30.76
N TRP A 140 -0.70 -18.97 29.94
CA TRP A 140 -1.08 -17.62 30.33
C TRP A 140 -2.55 -17.48 30.73
N ASN A 141 -3.22 -18.61 30.98
CA ASN A 141 -4.59 -18.62 31.49
C ASN A 141 -4.70 -17.90 32.84
N GLY A 142 -5.55 -16.86 32.89
CA GLY A 142 -5.74 -16.01 34.06
C GLY A 142 -4.68 -14.92 34.26
N TYR A 143 -3.91 -14.59 33.21
CA TYR A 143 -2.94 -13.50 33.26
C TYR A 143 -3.62 -12.13 33.37
N ASP A 144 -3.23 -11.34 34.38
CA ASP A 144 -3.64 -9.93 34.50
C ASP A 144 -2.66 -9.05 33.71
N SER A 145 -3.18 -8.28 32.74
CA SER A 145 -2.37 -7.36 31.93
C SER A 145 -1.64 -6.32 32.78
N LYS A 146 -2.14 -5.98 33.97
CA LYS A 146 -1.49 -5.05 34.90
C LYS A 146 -0.17 -5.59 35.43
N GLU A 147 0.01 -6.91 35.53
CA GLU A 147 1.26 -7.49 36.02
C GLU A 147 2.43 -7.21 35.07
N TYR A 148 2.16 -6.94 33.79
CA TYR A 148 3.18 -6.54 32.82
C TYR A 148 3.86 -5.21 33.19
N SER A 149 3.20 -4.32 33.96
CA SER A 149 3.82 -3.05 34.39
C SER A 149 5.11 -3.29 35.17
N ARG A 150 5.17 -4.34 36.01
CA ARG A 150 6.38 -4.72 36.76
C ARG A 150 7.55 -5.09 35.85
N VAL A 151 7.27 -5.54 34.63
CA VAL A 151 8.30 -5.82 33.63
C VAL A 151 8.82 -4.50 33.07
N VAL A 152 7.92 -3.58 32.73
CA VAL A 152 8.25 -2.22 32.26
C VAL A 152 9.09 -1.48 33.31
N ASP A 153 8.64 -1.43 34.56
CA ASP A 153 9.36 -0.76 35.66
C ASP A 153 10.80 -1.27 35.83
N ARG A 154 11.02 -2.58 35.64
CA ARG A 154 12.37 -3.16 35.69
C ARG A 154 13.24 -2.74 34.51
N PHE A 155 12.67 -2.62 33.32
CA PHE A 155 13.40 -2.13 32.14
C PHE A 155 13.73 -0.64 32.27
N GLU A 156 12.82 0.17 32.83
CA GLU A 156 13.07 1.59 33.11
C GLU A 156 14.24 1.76 34.10
N GLN A 157 14.24 1.00 35.20
CA GLN A 157 15.36 1.00 36.16
C GLN A 157 16.69 0.60 35.50
N LEU A 158 16.68 -0.39 34.61
CA LEU A 158 17.88 -0.81 33.88
C LEU A 158 18.37 0.27 32.91
N ASP A 159 17.46 0.97 32.23
CA ASP A 159 17.82 2.05 31.32
C ASP A 159 18.34 3.29 32.06
N ASP A 160 17.83 3.58 33.26
CA ASP A 160 18.38 4.64 34.11
C ASP A 160 19.77 4.31 34.62
N LEU A 161 20.01 3.06 35.06
CA LEU A 161 21.36 2.61 35.40
C LEU A 161 22.31 2.68 34.21
N ARG A 162 21.86 2.32 32.99
CA ARG A 162 22.66 2.47 31.77
C ARG A 162 23.01 3.93 31.48
N LYS A 163 22.06 4.86 31.67
CA LYS A 163 22.31 6.31 31.51
C LYS A 163 23.31 6.82 32.55
N GLU A 164 23.19 6.40 33.80
CA GLU A 164 24.13 6.77 34.87
C GLU A 164 25.55 6.25 34.59
N MET A 165 25.68 5.00 34.13
CA MET A 165 26.97 4.44 33.73
C MET A 165 27.59 5.22 32.56
N LYS A 166 26.81 5.52 31.51
CA LYS A 166 27.25 6.37 30.40
C LYS A 166 27.69 7.77 30.86
N LYS A 167 26.95 8.40 31.79
CA LYS A 167 27.33 9.70 32.36
C LYS A 167 28.63 9.62 33.15
N LYS A 168 28.82 8.58 33.95
CA LYS A 168 30.08 8.35 34.69
C LYS A 168 31.24 8.15 33.73
N GLU A 169 31.08 7.35 32.69
CA GLU A 169 32.09 7.17 31.64
C GLU A 169 32.43 8.49 30.94
N GLN A 170 31.43 9.32 30.60
CA GLN A 170 31.66 10.65 30.04
C GLN A 170 32.42 11.57 31.00
N LEU A 171 32.07 11.56 32.29
CA LEU A 171 32.79 12.32 33.31
C LEU A 171 34.22 11.83 33.52
N ASP A 172 34.46 10.52 33.46
CA ASP A 172 35.80 9.94 33.54
C ASP A 172 36.64 10.32 32.30
N ILE A 173 36.03 10.37 31.11
CA ILE A 173 36.68 10.85 29.89
C ILE A 173 37.03 12.33 30.02
N LEU A 174 36.11 13.17 30.49
CA LEU A 174 36.34 14.60 30.73
C LEU A 174 37.41 14.82 31.82
N HIS A 175 37.36 14.07 32.90
CA HIS A 175 38.37 14.14 33.95
C HIS A 175 39.74 13.70 33.42
N LYS A 176 39.79 12.70 32.54
CA LYS A 176 41.02 12.28 31.88
C LYS A 176 41.52 13.32 30.86
N SER A 177 40.64 14.00 30.12
CA SER A 177 41.04 15.08 29.21
C SER A 177 41.54 16.31 29.96
N VAL A 178 40.88 16.69 31.05
CA VAL A 178 41.31 17.78 31.93
C VAL A 178 42.63 17.43 32.62
N ALA A 179 42.83 16.18 33.07
CA ALA A 179 44.11 15.73 33.60
C ALA A 179 45.24 15.75 32.55
N VAL A 180 44.92 15.56 31.26
CA VAL A 180 45.89 15.73 30.16
C VAL A 180 46.21 17.21 29.92
N GLU A 181 45.22 18.11 30.04
CA GLU A 181 45.44 19.56 29.97
C GLU A 181 46.25 20.10 31.17
N GLU A 182 46.07 19.54 32.38
CA GLU A 182 46.79 19.96 33.58
C GLU A 182 48.27 19.52 33.58
N VAL A 183 48.61 18.46 32.84
CA VAL A 183 50.01 18.06 32.58
C VAL A 183 50.62 18.86 31.42
N ALA A 184 49.80 19.44 30.54
CA ALA A 184 50.20 20.26 29.41
C ALA A 184 50.09 21.78 29.70
N GLY A 185 50.63 22.22 30.84
CA GLY A 185 50.83 23.65 31.09
C GLY A 185 52.03 24.21 30.29
N VAL A 186 51.84 24.53 29.00
CA VAL A 186 52.30 25.74 28.27
C VAL A 186 51.66 25.74 26.87
N GLY A 187 50.80 26.73 26.59
CA GLY A 187 50.40 27.15 25.24
C GLY A 187 48.92 26.95 24.94
N GLY A 188 48.10 27.97 25.20
CA GLY A 188 46.65 27.93 25.02
C GLY A 188 46.16 28.16 23.60
N GLU A 189 44.89 27.84 23.36
CA GLU A 189 43.88 28.71 22.76
C GLU A 189 42.48 28.13 23.03
N ALA A 190 41.51 29.03 23.13
CA ALA A 190 40.18 28.82 23.70
C ALA A 190 39.31 27.79 22.95
N ALA A 191 38.75 26.84 23.70
CA ALA A 191 37.71 25.93 23.23
C ALA A 191 36.35 26.66 23.18
N GLU A 192 35.96 27.09 21.99
CA GLU A 192 34.59 27.48 21.67
C GLU A 192 33.72 26.22 21.57
N GLY A 193 32.51 26.32 22.12
CA GLY A 193 31.57 25.21 22.26
C GLY A 193 31.20 24.54 20.95
N GLY A 194 31.32 23.22 20.93
CA GLY A 194 30.69 22.35 19.94
C GLY A 194 30.02 21.20 20.68
N ALA A 195 28.69 21.22 20.72
CA ALA A 195 27.91 20.05 21.06
C ALA A 195 28.24 18.95 20.03
N ILE A 196 29.07 17.98 20.43
CA ILE A 196 29.31 16.76 19.64
C ILE A 196 28.17 15.80 19.98
N ASP A 197 27.00 16.11 19.42
CA ASP A 197 26.03 15.09 19.01
C ASP A 197 26.49 14.66 17.61
N ASP A 198 27.48 13.76 17.56
CA ASP A 198 27.87 13.10 16.33
C ASP A 198 27.89 11.59 16.60
N ASP A 199 26.73 11.05 16.30
CA ASP A 199 26.36 9.66 16.12
C ASP A 199 27.52 8.78 15.60
N GLU A 200 27.57 7.55 16.10
CA GLU A 200 28.53 6.50 15.81
C GLU A 200 28.54 6.12 14.31
N THR A 201 29.13 6.95 13.44
CA THR A 201 29.23 6.66 11.99
C THR A 201 30.61 6.91 11.38
N LYS A 202 31.63 7.22 12.18
CA LYS A 202 33.05 7.14 11.75
C LYS A 202 33.72 5.95 12.40
N ILE A 203 33.75 4.84 11.65
CA ILE A 203 34.71 3.75 11.86
C ILE A 203 36.09 4.41 11.95
N LYS A 204 36.79 4.22 13.07
CA LYS A 204 38.16 4.71 13.23
C LYS A 204 39.03 4.02 12.17
N GLU A 205 39.84 4.78 11.45
CA GLU A 205 40.79 4.30 10.42
C GLU A 205 41.69 3.13 10.88
N GLU A 206 41.86 2.93 12.20
CA GLU A 206 42.59 1.79 12.75
C GLU A 206 41.84 0.43 12.63
N GLU A 207 40.51 0.40 12.51
CA GLU A 207 39.76 -0.86 12.30
C GLU A 207 39.73 -1.31 10.82
N GLU A 208 40.06 -0.43 9.87
CA GLU A 208 40.13 -0.78 8.44
C GLU A 208 41.39 -1.62 8.11
N ALA A 209 42.46 -1.48 8.91
CA ALA A 209 43.68 -2.26 8.78
C ALA A 209 43.53 -3.75 9.17
N GLY A 210 42.42 -4.13 9.81
CA GLY A 210 42.12 -5.52 10.20
C GLY A 210 41.55 -6.40 9.09
N PHE A 211 41.22 -5.83 7.93
CA PHE A 211 40.55 -6.57 6.83
C PHE A 211 41.52 -7.44 5.99
N GLY A 212 42.83 -7.29 6.17
CA GLY A 212 43.85 -8.01 5.40
C GLY A 212 44.15 -9.44 5.88
N GLU A 213 43.72 -9.85 7.07
CA GLU A 213 44.02 -11.17 7.61
C GLU A 213 42.78 -12.09 7.60
N VAL A 214 42.59 -12.79 6.47
CA VAL A 214 41.54 -13.82 6.34
C VAL A 214 41.93 -15.06 7.16
N LYS A 215 41.66 -15.02 8.47
CA LYS A 215 41.65 -16.24 9.29
C LYS A 215 40.38 -17.03 8.97
N LYS A 216 40.56 -18.27 8.48
CA LYS A 216 39.49 -19.27 8.29
C LYS A 216 38.76 -19.47 9.61
N ARG A 217 37.63 -18.79 9.81
CA ARG A 217 36.77 -19.01 10.98
C ARG A 217 35.95 -20.28 10.81
N VAL A 218 36.17 -21.21 11.73
CA VAL A 218 35.42 -22.45 11.92
C VAL A 218 33.98 -22.10 12.27
N ARG A 219 33.02 -22.75 11.60
CA ARG A 219 31.59 -22.63 11.88
C ARG A 219 31.30 -23.26 13.26
N THR A 220 30.99 -22.46 14.26
CA THR A 220 30.31 -22.94 15.47
C THR A 220 28.79 -22.91 15.23
N ALA A 221 28.08 -23.87 15.81
CA ALA A 221 26.64 -24.10 15.63
C ALA A 221 25.71 -23.04 16.28
N GLY A 222 26.25 -21.85 16.59
CA GLY A 222 25.60 -20.81 17.38
C GLY A 222 25.20 -19.57 16.60
N GLY A 223 25.04 -19.64 15.27
CA GLY A 223 24.30 -18.64 14.48
C GLY A 223 24.75 -17.17 14.57
N GLY A 224 25.95 -16.89 15.09
CA GLY A 224 26.51 -15.55 15.20
C GLY A 224 27.55 -15.30 14.11
N GLY A 225 27.10 -15.07 12.88
CA GLY A 225 27.98 -14.62 11.80
C GLY A 225 28.40 -13.16 12.03
N THR A 226 29.55 -12.93 12.67
CA THR A 226 30.11 -11.59 12.81
C THR A 226 30.80 -11.18 11.51
N GLY A 227 30.03 -10.48 10.65
CA GLY A 227 30.49 -9.85 9.41
C GLY A 227 29.84 -10.42 8.14
N SER A 228 28.96 -9.63 7.53
CA SER A 228 28.49 -9.77 6.14
C SER A 228 27.50 -10.90 5.80
N VAL A 229 26.40 -11.02 6.54
CA VAL A 229 25.12 -11.39 5.90
C VAL A 229 24.21 -10.18 6.00
N ARG A 230 24.53 -9.13 5.21
CA ARG A 230 23.57 -8.04 5.01
C ARG A 230 22.37 -8.66 4.31
N ASN A 231 21.18 -8.40 4.84
CA ASN A 231 19.96 -8.78 4.13
C ASN A 231 20.01 -8.16 2.73
N LEU A 232 19.83 -8.98 1.69
CA LEU A 232 19.86 -8.49 0.30
C LEU A 232 18.69 -7.56 -0.02
N ARG A 233 17.67 -7.54 0.85
CA ARG A 233 16.55 -6.62 0.74
C ARG A 233 17.01 -5.22 1.10
N ILE A 234 16.93 -4.33 0.11
CA ILE A 234 17.05 -2.88 0.26
C ILE A 234 15.93 -2.41 1.19
N ARG A 235 16.27 -1.64 2.23
CA ARG A 235 15.32 -1.22 3.28
C ARG A 235 14.54 0.03 2.88
N GLU A 236 15.16 0.84 2.03
CA GLU A 236 14.65 2.07 1.43
C GLU A 236 13.47 1.79 0.49
N ASP A 237 13.51 0.64 -0.20
CA ASP A 237 12.46 0.21 -1.11
C ASP A 237 11.31 -0.48 -0.36
N THR A 238 10.19 0.23 -0.25
CA THR A 238 8.96 -0.32 0.29
C THR A 238 8.37 -1.37 -0.66
N ALA A 239 7.86 -2.47 -0.12
CA ALA A 239 7.21 -3.49 -0.95
C ALA A 239 5.86 -2.96 -1.44
N LYS A 240 5.47 -3.32 -2.67
CA LYS A 240 4.24 -2.82 -3.32
C LYS A 240 2.99 -2.96 -2.44
N TYR A 241 2.78 -4.12 -1.82
CA TYR A 241 1.62 -4.40 -0.95
C TYR A 241 1.64 -3.68 0.41
N LEU A 242 2.73 -2.98 0.75
CA LEU A 242 2.83 -2.15 1.95
C LEU A 242 2.58 -0.66 1.65
N LEU A 243 2.44 -0.28 0.39
CA LEU A 243 2.12 1.10 0.00
C LEU A 243 0.73 1.51 0.52
N ASN A 244 -0.21 0.57 0.55
CA ASN A 244 -1.52 0.73 1.17
C ASN A 244 -1.87 -0.54 1.95
N LEU A 245 -2.21 -0.40 3.24
CA LEU A 245 -2.57 -1.50 4.14
C LEU A 245 -4.07 -1.81 4.12
N ASP A 246 -4.87 -0.97 3.47
CA ASP A 246 -6.30 -1.22 3.33
C ASP A 246 -6.54 -2.46 2.48
N PRO A 247 -7.38 -3.40 2.94
CA PRO A 247 -7.59 -4.69 2.26
C PRO A 247 -8.26 -4.56 0.90
N ASN A 248 -8.96 -3.43 0.66
CA ASN A 248 -9.67 -3.13 -0.59
C ASN A 248 -8.90 -2.16 -1.50
N SER A 249 -7.58 -2.03 -1.31
CA SER A 249 -6.73 -1.21 -2.16
C SER A 249 -6.44 -1.90 -3.51
N ALA A 250 -5.19 -1.94 -3.96
CA ALA A 250 -4.81 -2.63 -5.19
C ALA A 250 -4.45 -4.09 -4.93
N TYR A 251 -4.92 -4.99 -5.78
CA TYR A 251 -4.57 -6.41 -5.70
C TYR A 251 -3.09 -6.62 -6.07
N TYR A 252 -2.34 -7.18 -5.12
CA TYR A 252 -0.98 -7.65 -5.32
C TYR A 252 -0.98 -9.17 -5.52
N ASP A 253 -0.45 -9.64 -6.65
CA ASP A 253 -0.23 -11.07 -6.89
C ASP A 253 1.14 -11.48 -6.31
N PRO A 254 1.19 -12.23 -5.19
CA PRO A 254 2.47 -12.64 -4.58
C PRO A 254 3.25 -13.63 -5.43
N LYS A 255 2.62 -14.29 -6.41
CA LYS A 255 3.27 -15.28 -7.28
C LYS A 255 4.15 -14.60 -8.33
N SER A 256 3.57 -13.68 -9.09
CA SER A 256 4.30 -12.90 -10.10
C SER A 256 4.97 -11.65 -9.52
N ARG A 257 4.66 -11.27 -8.28
CA ARG A 257 5.11 -10.03 -7.62
C ARG A 257 4.69 -8.77 -8.37
N SER A 258 3.53 -8.81 -9.02
CA SER A 258 2.97 -7.72 -9.80
C SER A 258 1.78 -7.07 -9.09
N MET A 259 1.69 -5.74 -9.18
CA MET A 259 0.54 -4.96 -8.72
C MET A 259 0.02 -4.18 -9.91
N ARG A 260 -1.21 -4.47 -10.34
CA ARG A 260 -1.75 -3.95 -11.59
C ARG A 260 -2.20 -2.49 -11.45
N GLU A 261 -3.12 -2.27 -10.52
CA GLU A 261 -3.73 -0.97 -10.24
C GLU A 261 -2.86 -0.12 -9.30
N ASP A 262 -3.14 1.18 -9.26
CA ASP A 262 -2.52 2.10 -8.30
C ASP A 262 -3.06 1.83 -6.87
N PRO A 263 -2.20 1.51 -5.89
CA PRO A 263 -2.63 1.33 -4.50
C PRO A 263 -3.11 2.61 -3.82
N GLN A 264 -2.81 3.80 -4.35
CA GLN A 264 -3.20 5.09 -3.75
C GLN A 264 -3.77 6.05 -4.81
N PRO A 265 -4.99 5.83 -5.33
CA PRO A 265 -5.55 6.66 -6.40
C PRO A 265 -5.74 8.12 -5.98
N ASP A 266 -6.14 8.38 -4.73
CA ASP A 266 -6.55 9.72 -4.26
C ASP A 266 -5.40 10.73 -4.10
N LYS A 267 -4.15 10.26 -4.01
CA LYS A 267 -3.01 11.16 -3.82
C LYS A 267 -2.64 11.88 -5.12
N PRO A 268 -2.04 13.08 -5.05
CA PRO A 268 -1.50 13.74 -6.24
C PRO A 268 -0.25 13.00 -6.76
N MET A 269 -0.03 13.08 -8.09
CA MET A 269 1.05 12.40 -8.81
C MET A 269 2.45 12.63 -8.22
N SER A 270 2.71 13.83 -7.68
CA SER A 270 4.02 14.24 -7.16
C SER A 270 4.45 13.48 -5.89
N GLU A 271 3.49 13.00 -5.10
CA GLU A 271 3.75 12.31 -3.84
C GLU A 271 3.78 10.79 -3.99
N LYS A 272 3.37 10.28 -5.16
CA LYS A 272 3.30 8.83 -5.42
C LYS A 272 4.65 8.31 -5.90
N THR A 273 5.22 7.38 -5.14
CA THR A 273 6.40 6.61 -5.58
C THR A 273 6.05 5.58 -6.65
N PHE A 274 4.81 5.07 -6.67
CA PHE A 274 4.37 4.00 -7.56
C PHE A 274 2.90 4.21 -7.95
N GLN A 275 2.57 3.92 -9.22
CA GLN A 275 1.26 4.21 -9.83
C GLN A 275 0.62 2.97 -10.46
N GLY A 276 1.09 1.78 -10.10
CA GLY A 276 0.67 0.52 -10.72
C GLY A 276 1.56 0.10 -11.89
N ASP A 277 1.69 -1.21 -12.09
CA ASP A 277 2.45 -1.79 -13.20
C ASP A 277 1.77 -1.50 -14.55
N ASN A 278 0.44 -1.29 -14.58
CA ASN A 278 -0.29 -0.93 -15.81
C ASN A 278 0.13 0.44 -16.35
N PHE A 279 0.38 1.41 -15.46
CA PHE A 279 0.85 2.75 -15.85
C PHE A 279 2.23 2.66 -16.51
N VAL A 280 3.18 1.97 -15.85
CA VAL A 280 4.55 1.81 -16.36
C VAL A 280 4.57 1.01 -17.66
N ARG A 281 3.70 -0.01 -17.80
CA ARG A 281 3.63 -0.85 -18.99
C ARG A 281 3.25 -0.09 -20.26
N ASN A 282 2.37 0.89 -20.15
CA ASN A 282 1.94 1.72 -21.29
C ASN A 282 2.82 2.97 -21.46
N GLY A 283 3.73 3.24 -20.51
CA GLY A 283 4.65 4.37 -20.55
C GLY A 283 5.83 4.20 -21.50
N GLY A 284 6.53 5.30 -21.77
CA GLY A 284 7.74 5.31 -22.60
C GLY A 284 7.48 5.06 -24.09
N GLU A 285 8.37 4.28 -24.71
CA GLU A 285 8.37 4.00 -26.16
C GLU A 285 7.25 3.06 -26.62
N HIS A 286 6.46 2.49 -25.69
CA HIS A 286 5.36 1.57 -26.03
C HIS A 286 4.35 2.22 -27.00
N SER A 287 3.99 3.49 -26.78
CA SER A 287 3.08 4.23 -27.66
C SER A 287 3.65 4.42 -29.08
N ALA A 288 4.93 4.77 -29.18
CA ALA A 288 5.64 4.91 -30.44
C ALA A 288 5.70 3.56 -31.18
N TRP A 289 6.06 2.49 -30.48
CA TRP A 289 6.07 1.13 -31.00
C TRP A 289 4.69 0.68 -31.48
N GLN A 290 3.63 0.95 -30.72
CA GLN A 290 2.25 0.65 -31.10
C GLN A 290 1.86 1.40 -32.38
N SER A 291 2.17 2.69 -32.47
CA SER A 291 1.88 3.49 -33.66
C SER A 291 2.63 3.00 -34.91
N LEU A 292 3.90 2.59 -34.77
CA LEU A 292 4.69 1.97 -35.82
C LEU A 292 4.10 0.62 -36.25
N THR A 293 3.66 -0.19 -35.29
CA THR A 293 3.03 -1.50 -35.55
C THR A 293 1.74 -1.33 -36.33
N MET A 294 0.87 -0.39 -35.91
CA MET A 294 -0.36 -0.07 -36.64
C MET A 294 -0.08 0.39 -38.07
N HIS A 295 0.89 1.30 -38.26
CA HIS A 295 1.31 1.72 -39.59
C HIS A 295 1.82 0.55 -40.45
N SER A 296 2.58 -0.39 -39.87
CA SER A 296 3.05 -1.56 -40.61
C SER A 296 1.91 -2.48 -41.05
N ILE A 297 0.88 -2.67 -40.19
CA ILE A 297 -0.31 -3.47 -40.52
C ILE A 297 -1.09 -2.79 -41.66
N GLU A 298 -1.31 -1.47 -41.57
CA GLU A 298 -2.01 -0.71 -42.61
C GLU A 298 -1.24 -0.70 -43.95
N ALA A 299 0.09 -0.58 -43.91
CA ALA A 299 0.93 -0.64 -45.10
C ALA A 299 0.84 -2.02 -45.76
N HIS A 300 0.83 -3.08 -44.94
CA HIS A 300 0.65 -4.46 -45.40
C HIS A 300 -0.74 -4.68 -46.02
N GLU A 301 -1.81 -4.15 -45.43
CA GLU A 301 -3.17 -4.18 -46.02
C GLU A 301 -3.25 -3.42 -47.35
N LYS A 302 -2.49 -2.33 -47.49
CA LYS A 302 -2.34 -1.56 -48.74
C LYS A 302 -1.45 -2.26 -49.78
N GLY A 303 -0.87 -3.41 -49.45
CA GLY A 303 -0.07 -4.24 -50.35
C GLY A 303 1.44 -3.96 -50.34
N LEU A 304 1.94 -3.15 -49.40
CA LEU A 304 3.38 -2.98 -49.17
C LEU A 304 3.86 -4.10 -48.23
N ASP A 305 4.80 -4.94 -48.67
CA ASP A 305 5.37 -6.02 -47.85
C ASP A 305 6.34 -5.46 -46.78
N VAL A 306 5.77 -4.93 -45.71
CA VAL A 306 6.49 -4.32 -44.59
C VAL A 306 5.97 -4.93 -43.31
N HIS A 307 6.87 -5.59 -42.58
CA HIS A 307 6.55 -6.20 -41.29
C HIS A 307 7.53 -5.68 -40.24
N MET A 308 7.01 -5.17 -39.13
CA MET A 308 7.82 -4.54 -38.07
C MET A 308 8.90 -5.49 -37.51
N GLN A 309 8.59 -6.76 -37.30
CA GLN A 309 9.55 -7.74 -36.78
C GLN A 309 10.52 -8.28 -37.85
N ALA A 310 10.12 -8.28 -39.12
CA ALA A 310 10.95 -8.87 -40.19
C ALA A 310 11.95 -7.82 -40.72
N ASN A 311 11.46 -6.60 -40.96
CA ASN A 311 12.22 -5.49 -41.51
C ASN A 311 12.02 -4.22 -40.63
N PRO A 312 12.54 -4.20 -39.38
CA PRO A 312 12.28 -3.13 -38.42
C PRO A 312 12.81 -1.76 -38.90
N SER A 313 14.01 -1.70 -39.47
CA SER A 313 14.61 -0.46 -39.96
C SER A 313 13.86 0.12 -41.16
N LEU A 314 13.38 -0.73 -42.07
CA LEU A 314 12.56 -0.31 -43.19
C LEU A 314 11.20 0.23 -42.70
N ALA A 315 10.55 -0.48 -41.77
CA ALA A 315 9.29 -0.05 -41.19
C ALA A 315 9.44 1.30 -40.48
N GLU A 316 10.52 1.50 -39.73
CA GLU A 316 10.83 2.77 -39.05
C GLU A 316 11.09 3.91 -40.05
N MET A 317 11.88 3.67 -41.11
CA MET A 317 12.12 4.69 -42.14
C MET A 317 10.84 5.10 -42.86
N LEU A 318 10.00 4.14 -43.24
CA LEU A 318 8.70 4.42 -43.86
C LEU A 318 7.78 5.19 -42.92
N TYR A 319 7.82 4.86 -41.63
CA TYR A 319 7.03 5.57 -40.62
C TYR A 319 7.52 7.00 -40.38
N LYS A 320 8.84 7.23 -40.41
CA LYS A 320 9.41 8.60 -40.38
C LYS A 320 8.97 9.42 -41.59
N GLN A 321 9.06 8.85 -42.78
CA GLN A 321 8.56 9.49 -44.01
C GLN A 321 7.06 9.75 -43.96
N PHE A 322 6.29 8.85 -43.35
CA PHE A 322 4.86 9.02 -43.15
C PHE A 322 4.56 10.19 -42.20
N LYS A 323 5.29 10.31 -41.08
CA LYS A 323 5.16 11.45 -40.15
C LYS A 323 5.45 12.78 -40.82
N GLU A 324 6.59 12.89 -41.52
CA GLU A 324 6.96 14.12 -42.24
C GLU A 324 5.89 14.52 -43.26
N LYS A 325 5.35 13.56 -44.02
CA LYS A 325 4.27 13.81 -44.99
C LYS A 325 2.96 14.18 -44.30
N LYS A 326 2.66 13.56 -43.16
CA LYS A 326 1.46 13.84 -42.38
C LYS A 326 1.48 15.27 -41.84
N ASP A 327 2.59 15.70 -41.25
CA ASP A 327 2.76 17.04 -40.69
C ASP A 327 2.55 18.12 -41.78
N VAL A 328 3.12 17.92 -42.97
CA VAL A 328 2.92 18.84 -44.12
C VAL A 328 1.45 18.89 -44.54
N LEU A 329 0.77 17.74 -44.62
CA LEU A 329 -0.65 17.68 -45.00
C LEU A 329 -1.56 18.31 -43.93
N GLU A 330 -1.21 18.19 -42.65
CA GLU A 330 -1.93 18.82 -41.54
C GLU A 330 -1.79 20.34 -41.57
N VAL A 331 -0.58 20.86 -41.80
CA VAL A 331 -0.33 22.30 -41.98
C VAL A 331 -1.07 22.84 -43.22
N ASP A 332 -1.02 22.14 -44.36
CA ASP A 332 -1.74 22.53 -45.58
C ASP A 332 -3.27 22.51 -45.38
N ALA A 333 -3.79 21.53 -44.66
CA ALA A 333 -5.21 21.48 -44.31
C ALA A 333 -5.61 22.61 -43.35
N ALA A 334 -4.76 22.93 -42.37
CA ALA A 334 -4.96 24.07 -41.47
C ALA A 334 -4.93 25.40 -42.23
N MET A 335 -4.01 25.58 -43.17
CA MET A 335 -3.94 26.74 -44.07
C MET A 335 -5.23 26.91 -44.88
N ARG A 336 -5.75 25.84 -45.49
CA ARG A 336 -7.03 25.88 -46.22
C ARG A 336 -8.20 26.27 -45.32
N LYS A 337 -8.28 25.71 -44.10
CA LYS A 337 -9.31 26.09 -43.12
C LYS A 337 -9.21 27.55 -42.71
N LEU A 338 -8.00 28.08 -42.54
CA LEU A 338 -7.79 29.51 -42.25
C LEU A 338 -8.21 30.41 -43.41
N GLU A 339 -7.88 30.05 -44.65
CA GLU A 339 -8.33 30.76 -45.85
C GLU A 339 -9.85 30.74 -46.01
N GLU A 340 -10.50 29.61 -45.73
CA GLU A 340 -11.97 29.51 -45.72
C GLU A 340 -12.59 30.36 -44.61
N ARG A 341 -12.00 30.37 -43.39
CA ARG A 341 -12.43 31.25 -42.28
C ARG A 341 -12.30 32.74 -42.62
N GLU A 342 -11.19 33.14 -43.23
CA GLU A 342 -10.98 34.53 -43.67
C GLU A 342 -11.92 34.94 -44.81
N ARG A 343 -12.14 34.07 -45.79
CA ARG A 343 -13.09 34.30 -46.87
C ARG A 343 -14.52 34.47 -46.33
N ALA A 344 -14.92 33.63 -45.38
CA ALA A 344 -16.19 33.77 -44.68
C ALA A 344 -16.28 35.08 -43.86
N ALA A 345 -15.17 35.55 -43.26
CA ALA A 345 -15.11 36.84 -42.55
C ALA A 345 -15.16 38.06 -43.49
N LEU A 346 -14.69 37.91 -44.73
CA LEU A 346 -14.76 38.93 -45.79
C LEU A 346 -16.14 39.02 -46.45
N GLU A 347 -16.82 37.88 -46.65
CA GLU A 347 -18.19 37.79 -47.18
C GLU A 347 -19.27 38.16 -46.12
N GLY A 348 -18.93 38.15 -44.83
CA GLY A 348 -19.82 38.57 -43.75
C GLY A 348 -20.03 40.10 -43.64
N ASP A 349 -21.29 40.52 -43.55
CA ASP A 349 -21.71 41.92 -43.41
C ASP A 349 -21.01 42.61 -42.22
N ARG A 350 -20.28 43.70 -42.48
CA ARG A 350 -19.34 44.31 -41.51
C ARG A 350 -20.03 44.80 -40.23
N SER A 351 -21.34 45.08 -40.31
CA SER A 351 -22.16 45.54 -39.19
C SER A 351 -22.55 44.44 -38.19
N LYS A 352 -22.31 43.15 -38.52
CA LYS A 352 -22.62 41.99 -37.65
C LYS A 352 -21.39 41.28 -37.10
N ARG A 353 -20.18 41.83 -37.30
CA ARG A 353 -18.95 41.28 -36.73
C ARG A 353 -19.02 41.39 -35.21
N LYS A 354 -19.24 40.26 -34.52
CA LYS A 354 -19.21 40.20 -33.06
C LYS A 354 -17.77 40.47 -32.62
N TYR A 355 -17.57 41.36 -31.65
CA TYR A 355 -16.26 41.60 -31.07
C TYR A 355 -15.85 40.30 -30.37
N HIS A 356 -14.83 39.61 -30.89
CA HIS A 356 -14.28 38.43 -30.23
C HIS A 356 -13.46 38.90 -29.03
N SER A 357 -14.13 39.16 -27.91
CA SER A 357 -13.45 39.15 -26.62
C SER A 357 -12.98 37.72 -26.36
N VAL A 358 -11.83 37.59 -25.72
CA VAL A 358 -11.20 36.30 -25.38
C VAL A 358 -12.15 35.38 -24.57
N GLU A 359 -13.20 35.94 -23.98
CA GLU A 359 -14.20 35.24 -23.17
C GLU A 359 -15.31 34.55 -23.99
N ASP A 360 -15.61 34.99 -25.22
CA ASP A 360 -16.77 34.55 -26.01
C ASP A 360 -16.44 33.43 -27.04
N ALA A 361 -15.15 33.08 -27.18
CA ALA A 361 -14.69 31.91 -27.91
C ALA A 361 -14.64 30.74 -26.92
N GLY A 362 -15.65 29.86 -26.94
CA GLY A 362 -15.79 28.74 -26.01
C GLY A 362 -14.57 27.82 -26.02
N GLY A 363 -13.56 28.15 -25.20
CA GLY A 363 -12.42 27.31 -24.85
C GLY A 363 -11.70 26.61 -26.01
N GLU A 364 -11.81 27.07 -27.25
CA GLU A 364 -11.24 26.38 -28.41
C GLU A 364 -9.73 26.62 -28.42
N HIS A 365 -8.97 25.61 -28.02
CA HIS A 365 -7.51 25.66 -27.97
C HIS A 365 -6.99 25.72 -29.41
N VAL A 366 -6.36 26.82 -29.81
CA VAL A 366 -5.70 26.95 -31.12
C VAL A 366 -4.63 25.87 -31.23
N SER A 367 -4.69 25.03 -32.25
CA SER A 367 -3.71 23.95 -32.40
C SER A 367 -2.32 24.50 -32.77
N ALA A 368 -1.27 23.76 -32.45
CA ALA A 368 0.10 24.15 -32.79
C ALA A 368 0.26 24.34 -34.32
N GLU A 369 -0.40 23.49 -35.10
CA GLU A 369 -0.46 23.52 -36.56
C GLU A 369 -1.22 24.74 -37.09
N GLU A 370 -2.33 25.13 -36.44
CA GLU A 370 -3.06 26.36 -36.79
C GLU A 370 -2.23 27.62 -36.49
N MET A 371 -1.46 27.62 -35.40
CA MET A 371 -0.51 28.70 -35.09
C MET A 371 0.69 28.74 -36.04
N GLU A 372 1.13 27.61 -36.55
CA GLU A 372 2.20 27.52 -37.55
C GLU A 372 1.71 27.94 -38.94
N ALA A 373 0.54 27.46 -39.36
CA ALA A 373 -0.16 27.93 -40.55
C ALA A 373 -0.37 29.46 -40.51
N TYR A 374 -0.85 29.99 -39.38
CA TYR A 374 -0.99 31.43 -39.19
C TYR A 374 0.35 32.18 -39.26
N ARG A 375 1.43 31.65 -38.67
CA ARG A 375 2.78 32.25 -38.75
C ARG A 375 3.32 32.26 -40.18
N ILE A 376 3.17 31.17 -40.93
CA ILE A 376 3.60 31.05 -42.32
C ILE A 376 2.83 32.03 -43.21
N LYS A 377 1.51 32.16 -42.99
CA LYS A 377 0.66 33.06 -43.76
C LYS A 377 0.94 34.53 -43.49
N LYS A 378 1.15 34.92 -42.21
CA LYS A 378 1.40 36.30 -41.81
C LYS A 378 2.78 36.82 -42.26
N GLY A 379 3.77 35.94 -42.45
CA GLY A 379 5.13 36.28 -42.86
C GLY A 379 5.30 36.84 -44.28
N ARG A 380 4.24 37.14 -45.04
CA ARG A 380 4.33 37.51 -46.48
C ARG A 380 3.89 38.93 -46.87
N GLY A 381 3.51 39.82 -45.96
CA GLY A 381 3.22 41.20 -46.38
C GLY A 381 2.67 42.18 -45.35
N ASP A 382 2.24 41.71 -44.18
CA ASP A 382 1.49 42.54 -43.22
C ASP A 382 2.30 42.94 -41.96
N ASP A 383 3.62 42.76 -41.96
CA ASP A 383 4.50 43.27 -40.89
C ASP A 383 4.87 44.74 -41.19
N PRO A 384 4.33 45.74 -40.46
CA PRO A 384 4.59 47.15 -40.74
C PRO A 384 6.06 47.55 -40.53
N LEU A 385 6.80 46.75 -39.76
CA LEU A 385 8.24 46.92 -39.51
C LEU A 385 9.12 46.45 -40.69
N ALA A 386 8.73 45.37 -41.38
CA ALA A 386 9.49 44.86 -42.53
C ALA A 386 9.38 45.80 -43.74
N VAL A 387 8.21 46.44 -43.92
CA VAL A 387 8.00 47.49 -44.94
C VAL A 387 8.86 48.72 -44.65
N LEU A 388 9.02 49.10 -43.37
CA LEU A 388 9.88 50.20 -42.94
C LEU A 388 11.38 49.92 -43.18
N GLU A 389 11.83 48.68 -42.99
CA GLU A 389 13.21 48.29 -43.28
C GLU A 389 13.50 48.24 -44.79
N GLN A 390 12.57 47.74 -45.60
CA GLN A 390 12.70 47.76 -47.06
C GLN A 390 12.63 49.18 -47.64
N ALA A 391 11.78 50.06 -47.08
CA ALA A 391 11.73 51.47 -47.46
C ALA A 391 13.00 52.25 -47.06
N LYS A 392 13.69 51.84 -45.99
CA LYS A 392 15.03 52.36 -45.65
C LYS A 392 16.13 51.86 -46.59
N ALA A 393 16.01 50.63 -47.09
CA ALA A 393 16.98 50.02 -48.00
C ALA A 393 16.85 50.53 -49.46
N ALA A 394 15.64 50.82 -49.91
CA ALA A 394 15.37 51.45 -51.20
C ALA A 394 15.37 52.98 -51.03
N GLY A 395 16.56 53.60 -51.03
CA GLY A 395 16.77 55.02 -50.74
C GLY A 395 15.85 56.01 -51.48
N ALA A 396 14.68 56.28 -50.90
CA ALA A 396 13.80 57.36 -51.28
C ALA A 396 14.10 58.54 -50.34
N ALA A 397 14.77 59.56 -50.88
CA ALA A 397 14.99 60.83 -50.21
C ALA A 397 13.64 61.46 -49.86
N ALA A 398 13.31 61.49 -48.57
CA ALA A 398 12.26 62.37 -48.07
C ALA A 398 12.77 63.81 -48.22
N GLY A 399 12.18 64.53 -49.18
CA GLY A 399 12.42 65.95 -49.39
C GLY A 399 12.11 66.75 -48.13
N THR A 400 13.07 67.57 -47.73
CA THR A 400 12.90 68.63 -46.75
C THR A 400 12.21 69.80 -47.44
N ASP A 401 10.89 69.85 -47.41
CA ASP A 401 10.15 71.08 -47.64
C ASP A 401 9.71 71.65 -46.29
N GLY A 402 10.26 72.82 -45.99
CA GLY A 402 10.03 73.54 -44.75
C GLY A 402 8.60 74.08 -44.64
N TYR A 403 8.13 74.12 -43.40
CA TYR A 403 7.14 75.10 -42.96
C TYR A 403 7.62 75.66 -41.61
N GLU A 404 8.00 76.94 -41.62
CA GLU A 404 7.99 77.79 -40.46
C GLU A 404 6.54 77.96 -39.99
N LEU A 405 6.29 77.86 -38.68
CA LEU A 405 5.57 78.87 -37.89
C LEU A 405 5.49 78.46 -36.40
N LEU A 406 5.74 79.49 -35.59
CA LEU A 406 5.39 79.74 -34.18
C LEU A 406 4.35 78.83 -33.52
#